data_AF-A0A9P6SSZ1-F1
#
_entry.id   AF-A0A9P6SSZ1-F1
#
_cell.length_a   1.000
_cell.length_b   1.000
_cell.length_c   1.000
_cell.angle_alpha   90.00
_cell.angle_beta   90.00
_cell.angle_gamma   90.00
#
_symmetry.space_group_name_H-M   'P 1'
#
loop_
_entity.id
_entity.type
_entity.pdbx_description
1 polymer ?
#
loop_
_entity_poly.entity_id
_entity_poly.type
_entity_poly.pdbx_seq_one_letter_code
_entity_poly.pdbx_strand_id
1 'polypeptide(L)'
;MDSLINNPFHKVPGLYAAGWLKCPIEVITSTMTDAYQTAETIIADWTSGQPMLSNDESSIEQGNRKPVLELLLSKGHRSVSHANWKKIEQKEFGLGALVGKPREKILTVEEMLKVPD
;
A
#
# COMPACT_ATOMS: atom_id res chain seq x y z
N MET A 1 -10.06 7.78 -19.35
CA MET A 1 -10.41 6.66 -18.44
C MET A 1 -11.11 5.53 -19.19
N ASP A 2 -12.05 5.87 -20.07
CA ASP A 2 -12.82 4.88 -20.86
C ASP A 2 -12.01 4.00 -21.84
N SER A 3 -10.80 4.40 -22.22
CA SER A 3 -9.93 3.62 -23.12
C SER A 3 -9.17 2.48 -22.43
N LEU A 4 -8.97 2.54 -21.11
CA LEU A 4 -8.23 1.53 -20.35
C LEU A 4 -9.10 0.34 -19.94
N ILE A 5 -10.40 0.58 -19.72
CA ILE A 5 -11.34 -0.42 -19.20
C ILE A 5 -11.88 -1.33 -20.32
N ASN A 6 -11.90 -0.86 -21.57
CA ASN A 6 -12.56 -1.53 -22.69
C ASN A 6 -11.65 -2.45 -23.54
N ASN A 7 -10.39 -2.64 -23.14
CA ASN A 7 -9.49 -3.56 -23.85
C ASN A 7 -8.76 -4.48 -22.84
N PRO A 8 -9.15 -5.76 -22.72
CA PRO A 8 -8.54 -6.71 -21.78
C PRO A 8 -7.07 -7.03 -22.09
N PHE A 9 -6.55 -6.60 -23.24
CA PHE A 9 -5.16 -6.77 -23.65
C PHE A 9 -4.33 -5.48 -23.56
N HIS A 10 -4.92 -4.37 -23.10
CA HIS A 10 -4.19 -3.13 -22.93
C HIS A 10 -3.30 -3.19 -21.68
N LYS A 11 -2.00 -3.42 -21.91
CA LYS A 11 -0.99 -3.37 -20.87
C LYS A 11 -0.59 -1.92 -20.62
N VAL A 12 -0.64 -1.48 -19.36
CA VAL A 12 -0.06 -0.21 -18.92
C VAL A 12 1.31 -0.51 -18.32
N PRO A 13 2.42 -0.17 -19.00
CA PRO A 13 3.76 -0.53 -18.52
C PRO A 13 4.06 0.12 -17.17
N GLY A 14 4.65 -0.63 -16.23
CA GLY A 14 4.92 -0.17 -14.87
C GLY A 14 3.73 -0.19 -13.90
N LEU A 15 2.55 -0.66 -14.32
CA LEU A 15 1.38 -0.84 -13.45
C LEU A 15 1.09 -2.34 -13.25
N TYR A 16 1.03 -2.77 -11.99
CA TYR A 16 0.85 -4.17 -11.60
C TYR A 16 -0.24 -4.29 -10.53
N ALA A 17 -0.82 -5.48 -10.39
CA ALA A 17 -1.76 -5.83 -9.33
C ALA A 17 -1.39 -7.17 -8.72
N ALA A 18 -1.66 -7.35 -7.43
CA ALA A 18 -1.47 -8.60 -6.70
C ALA A 18 -2.60 -8.80 -5.67
N GLY A 19 -2.71 -10.01 -5.13
CA GLY A 19 -3.74 -10.40 -4.18
C GLY A 19 -5.14 -10.38 -4.80
N TRP A 20 -6.14 -10.05 -4.00
CA TRP A 20 -7.55 -10.13 -4.40
C TRP A 20 -7.91 -9.30 -5.63
N LEU A 21 -7.25 -8.16 -5.83
CA LEU A 21 -7.48 -7.34 -7.02
C LEU A 21 -7.08 -8.07 -8.31
N LYS A 22 -6.07 -8.95 -8.25
CA LYS A 22 -5.62 -9.80 -9.36
C LYS A 22 -6.39 -11.12 -9.41
N CYS A 23 -6.59 -11.77 -8.28
CA CYS A 23 -7.27 -13.06 -8.22
C CYS A 23 -8.03 -13.24 -6.89
N PRO A 24 -9.35 -13.48 -6.91
CA PRO A 24 -10.18 -13.57 -5.70
C PRO A 24 -10.07 -14.96 -5.02
N ILE A 25 -8.86 -15.39 -4.66
CA ILE A 25 -8.63 -16.68 -3.98
C ILE A 25 -8.52 -16.47 -2.46
N GLU A 26 -9.17 -17.36 -1.70
CA GLU A 26 -9.61 -17.05 -0.33
C GLU A 26 -8.60 -17.30 0.79
N VAL A 27 -7.43 -17.90 0.53
CA VAL A 27 -6.45 -18.20 1.59
C VAL A 27 -5.19 -17.33 1.51
N ILE A 28 -4.61 -17.05 2.68
CA ILE A 28 -3.42 -16.21 2.85
C ILE A 28 -2.24 -16.77 2.05
N THR A 29 -2.09 -18.09 1.99
CA THR A 29 -1.01 -18.76 1.24
C THR A 29 -1.11 -18.51 -0.26
N SER A 30 -2.31 -18.53 -0.83
CA SER A 30 -2.54 -18.23 -2.25
C SER A 30 -2.24 -16.77 -2.56
N THR A 31 -2.65 -15.85 -1.68
CA THR A 31 -2.31 -14.42 -1.83
C THR A 31 -0.80 -14.18 -1.76
N MET A 32 -0.10 -14.88 -0.88
CA MET A 32 1.36 -14.81 -0.77
C MET A 32 2.05 -15.28 -2.06
N THR A 33 1.65 -16.44 -2.60
CA THR A 33 2.21 -16.98 -3.85
C THR A 33 1.95 -16.05 -5.04
N ASP A 34 0.73 -15.51 -5.14
CA ASP A 34 0.38 -14.54 -6.19
C ASP A 34 1.21 -13.25 -6.12
N ALA A 35 1.48 -12.75 -4.90
CA ALA A 35 2.34 -11.60 -4.68
C ALA A 35 3.78 -11.87 -5.14
N TYR A 36 4.32 -13.08 -4.88
CA TYR A 36 5.66 -13.44 -5.36
C TYR A 36 5.74 -13.49 -6.88
N GLN A 37 4.78 -14.11 -7.55
CA GLN A 37 4.74 -14.15 -9.03
C GLN A 37 4.67 -12.74 -9.63
N THR A 38 3.92 -11.84 -8.99
CA THR A 38 3.82 -10.45 -9.43
C THR A 38 5.15 -9.72 -9.22
N ALA A 39 5.82 -9.92 -8.09
CA ALA A 39 7.14 -9.35 -7.83
C ALA A 39 8.21 -9.88 -8.82
N GLU A 40 8.20 -11.17 -9.14
CA GLU A 40 9.06 -11.76 -10.17
C GLU A 40 8.84 -11.12 -11.54
N THR A 41 7.58 -10.84 -11.91
CA THR A 41 7.23 -10.15 -13.14
C THR A 41 7.79 -8.71 -13.16
N ILE A 42 7.63 -7.97 -12.05
CA ILE A 42 8.19 -6.61 -11.91
C ILE A 42 9.72 -6.63 -12.08
N ILE A 43 10.41 -7.58 -11.44
CA ILE A 43 11.86 -7.74 -11.55
C ILE A 43 12.27 -8.08 -12.98
N ALA A 44 11.54 -8.99 -13.64
CA ALA A 44 11.82 -9.39 -15.02
C ALA A 44 11.64 -8.22 -16.00
N ASP A 45 10.55 -7.46 -15.86
CA ASP A 45 10.29 -6.28 -16.69
C ASP A 45 11.34 -5.19 -16.46
N TRP A 46 11.72 -4.94 -15.20
CA TRP A 46 12.79 -3.99 -14.85
C TRP A 46 14.15 -4.37 -15.42
N THR A 47 14.56 -5.63 -15.22
CA THR A 47 15.87 -6.12 -15.65
C THR A 47 15.99 -6.31 -17.17
N SER A 48 14.87 -6.53 -17.86
CA SER A 48 14.82 -6.59 -19.33
C SER A 48 14.64 -5.23 -20.00
N GLY A 49 14.59 -4.13 -19.23
CA GLY A 49 14.45 -2.78 -19.76
C GLY A 49 13.08 -2.49 -20.39
N GLN A 50 12.02 -3.15 -19.93
CA GLN A 50 10.67 -2.80 -20.36
C GLN A 50 10.34 -1.35 -19.97
N PRO A 51 9.55 -0.62 -20.78
CA PRO A 51 9.06 0.70 -20.41
C PRO A 51 8.34 0.67 -19.06
N MET A 52 8.53 1.70 -18.24
CA MET A 52 7.81 1.88 -16.97
C MET A 52 6.93 3.14 -17.03
N LEU A 53 6.09 3.37 -16.01
CA LEU A 53 5.18 4.54 -15.94
C LEU A 53 5.89 5.90 -16.05
N SER A 54 7.22 5.95 -15.99
CA SER A 54 8.02 7.18 -16.13
C SER A 54 9.31 6.88 -16.87
N ASN A 55 9.40 7.32 -18.12
CA ASN A 55 10.64 7.35 -18.91
C ASN A 55 11.30 8.75 -18.90
N ASP A 56 10.79 9.70 -18.11
CA ASP A 56 11.41 11.01 -17.94
C ASP A 56 12.55 10.91 -16.92
N GLU A 57 13.79 11.08 -17.39
CA GLU A 57 15.04 11.02 -16.60
C GLU A 57 15.01 11.94 -15.36
N SER A 58 14.19 12.99 -15.35
CA SER A 58 14.03 13.91 -14.21
C SER A 58 13.35 13.29 -12.98
N SER A 59 12.71 12.12 -13.11
CA SER A 59 12.00 11.42 -12.04
C SER A 59 12.83 10.36 -11.30
N ILE A 60 14.02 10.04 -11.83
CA ILE A 60 14.90 8.97 -11.30
C ILE A 60 15.79 9.49 -10.16
N GLU A 61 16.17 10.77 -10.17
CA GLU A 61 17.06 11.34 -9.14
C GLU A 61 16.39 11.54 -7.76
N GLN A 62 15.06 11.58 -7.72
CA GLN A 62 14.31 11.82 -6.48
C GLN A 62 13.61 10.53 -6.07
N GLY A 63 14.25 9.73 -5.21
CA GLY A 63 13.62 8.57 -4.58
C GLY A 63 12.20 8.91 -4.09
N ASN A 64 11.21 8.41 -4.83
CA ASN A 64 9.83 8.95 -4.98
C ASN A 64 8.95 8.95 -3.70
N ARG A 65 9.50 8.67 -2.52
CA ARG A 65 8.77 8.70 -1.25
C ARG A 65 8.56 10.11 -0.70
N LYS A 66 9.59 10.97 -0.77
CA LYS A 66 9.49 12.35 -0.23
C LYS A 66 8.49 13.22 -1.00
N PRO A 67 8.48 13.23 -2.34
CA PRO A 67 7.53 14.04 -3.11
C PRO A 67 6.07 13.68 -2.87
N VAL A 68 5.76 12.38 -2.71
CA VAL A 68 4.39 11.92 -2.46
C VAL A 68 3.88 12.35 -1.07
N LEU A 69 4.71 12.22 -0.03
CA LEU A 69 4.32 12.62 1.32
C LEU A 69 4.15 14.14 1.41
N GLU A 70 5.04 14.93 0.81
CA GLU A 70 4.91 16.38 0.74
C GLU A 70 3.66 16.82 -0.02
N LEU A 71 3.31 16.13 -1.11
CA LEU A 71 2.07 16.39 -1.86
C LEU A 71 0.82 16.07 -1.04
N LEU A 72 0.84 14.98 -0.26
CA LEU A 72 -0.28 14.65 0.64
C LEU A 72 -0.43 15.71 1.73
N LEU A 73 0.68 16.13 2.33
CA LEU A 73 0.70 17.17 3.37
C LEU A 73 0.23 18.53 2.84
N SER A 74 0.66 18.94 1.64
CA SER A 74 0.23 20.22 1.04
C SER A 74 -1.27 20.25 0.71
N LYS A 75 -1.88 19.08 0.50
CA LYS A 75 -3.34 18.90 0.34
C LYS A 75 -4.09 18.77 1.68
N GLY A 76 -3.40 18.88 2.81
CA GLY A 76 -3.99 18.73 4.14
C GLY A 76 -4.33 17.29 4.51
N HIS A 77 -3.79 16.29 3.81
CA HIS A 77 -3.99 14.89 4.17
C HIS A 77 -3.00 14.46 5.26
N ARG A 78 -3.51 13.72 6.24
CA ARG A 78 -2.72 13.13 7.32
C ARG A 78 -2.36 11.69 7.00
N SER A 79 -1.07 11.39 6.87
CA SER A 79 -0.57 10.02 6.76
C SER A 79 -0.32 9.38 8.12
N VAL A 80 -0.61 8.09 8.27
CA VAL A 80 -0.25 7.30 9.47
C VAL A 80 1.02 6.52 9.17
N SER A 81 2.12 6.86 9.85
CA SER A 81 3.37 6.10 9.75
C SER A 81 3.27 4.76 10.49
N HIS A 82 4.19 3.84 10.20
CA HIS A 82 4.30 2.59 10.96
C HIS A 82 4.50 2.85 12.47
N ALA A 83 5.29 3.85 12.85
CA ALA A 83 5.50 4.22 14.25
C ALA A 83 4.20 4.72 14.91
N ASN A 84 3.40 5.51 14.20
CA ASN A 84 2.10 5.96 14.69
C ASN A 84 1.12 4.79 14.84
N TRP A 85 1.09 3.86 13.89
CA TRP A 85 0.31 2.62 13.98
C TRP A 85 0.71 1.79 15.22
N LYS A 86 2.00 1.66 15.52
CA LYS A 86 2.47 0.93 16.71
C LYS A 86 1.99 1.57 18.03
N LYS A 87 1.82 2.89 18.10
CA LYS A 87 1.20 3.55 19.27
C LYS A 87 -0.28 3.15 19.43
N ILE A 88 -1.03 3.11 18.32
CA ILE A 88 -2.43 2.65 18.30
C ILE A 88 -2.50 1.20 18.80
N GLU A 89 -1.66 0.32 18.26
CA GLU A 89 -1.59 -1.08 18.66
C GLU A 89 -1.31 -1.25 20.16
N GLN A 90 -0.33 -0.51 20.70
CA GLN A 90 -0.02 -0.53 22.13
C GLN A 90 -1.20 -0.06 23.00
N LYS A 91 -1.92 0.98 22.56
CA LYS A 91 -3.11 1.47 23.27
C LYS A 91 -4.20 0.39 23.30
N GLU A 92 -4.47 -0.27 22.18
CA GLU A 92 -5.47 -1.34 22.08
C GLU A 92 -5.12 -2.56 22.94
N PHE A 93 -3.83 -2.95 22.99
CA PHE A 93 -3.36 -4.00 23.88
C PHE A 93 -3.53 -3.63 25.36
N GLY A 94 -3.21 -2.39 25.73
CA GLY A 94 -3.42 -1.88 27.08
C GLY A 94 -4.90 -1.92 27.50
N LEU A 95 -5.81 -1.50 26.60
CA LEU A 95 -7.25 -1.58 26.84
C LEU A 95 -7.74 -3.03 26.93
N GLY A 96 -7.23 -3.92 26.07
CA GLY A 96 -7.55 -5.35 26.12
C GLY A 96 -7.14 -6.00 27.44
N ALA A 97 -5.95 -5.67 27.95
CA ALA A 97 -5.45 -6.22 29.21
C ALA A 97 -6.36 -5.91 30.41
N LEU A 98 -7.02 -4.75 30.44
CA LEU A 98 -7.96 -4.36 31.50
C LEU A 98 -9.20 -5.26 31.57
N VAL A 99 -9.57 -5.88 30.46
CA VAL A 99 -10.77 -6.72 30.33
C VAL A 99 -10.45 -8.18 29.99
N GLY A 100 -9.17 -8.58 30.10
CA GLY A 100 -8.73 -9.96 29.85
C GLY A 100 -8.76 -10.39 28.38
N LYS A 101 -8.72 -9.43 27.44
CA LYS A 101 -8.70 -9.69 25.99
C LYS A 101 -7.30 -9.42 25.41
N PRO A 102 -6.94 -10.07 24.28
CA PRO A 102 -5.69 -9.77 23.58
C PRO A 102 -5.58 -8.32 23.12
N ARG A 103 -6.72 -7.70 22.75
CA ARG A 103 -6.85 -6.30 22.36
C ARG A 103 -8.29 -5.83 22.47
N GLU A 104 -8.48 -4.54 22.72
CA GLU A 104 -9.72 -3.83 22.46
C GLU A 104 -9.50 -2.83 21.33
N LYS A 105 -10.21 -3.00 20.22
CA LYS A 105 -10.01 -2.18 19.02
C LYS A 105 -10.61 -0.80 19.20
N ILE A 106 -9.90 0.22 18.75
CA ILE A 106 -10.48 1.55 18.58
C ILE A 106 -11.33 1.51 17.31
N LEU A 107 -12.61 1.85 17.44
CA LEU A 107 -13.60 1.59 16.38
C LEU A 107 -13.85 2.79 15.48
N THR A 108 -13.38 3.97 15.85
CA THR A 108 -13.56 5.20 15.07
C THR A 108 -12.23 5.74 14.55
N VAL A 109 -12.27 6.28 13.34
CA VAL A 109 -11.09 6.93 12.72
C VAL A 109 -10.62 8.12 13.55
N GLU A 110 -11.56 8.91 14.07
CA GLU A 110 -11.24 10.08 14.90
C GLU A 110 -10.44 9.69 16.15
N GLU A 111 -10.88 8.66 16.89
CA GLU A 111 -10.15 8.19 18.07
C GLU A 111 -8.80 7.55 17.71
N MET A 112 -8.73 6.80 16.60
CA MET A 112 -7.45 6.25 16.11
C MET A 112 -6.44 7.35 15.82
N LEU A 113 -6.89 8.44 15.21
CA LEU A 113 -6.03 9.58 14.86
C LEU A 113 -5.58 10.39 16.08
N LYS A 114 -6.33 10.40 17.19
CA LYS A 114 -5.93 11.08 18.44
C LYS A 114 -4.81 10.38 19.21
N VAL A 115 -4.58 9.07 19.00
CA VAL A 115 -3.55 8.32 19.74
C VAL A 115 -2.11 8.76 19.45
N PRO A 116 -1.69 8.93 18.17
CA PRO A 116 -0.31 9.28 17.87
C PRO A 116 0.04 10.77 17.98
N ASP A 117 -0.95 11.63 18.24
CA ASP A 117 -0.79 13.09 18.46
C ASP A 117 -0.07 13.42 19.78
#